data_AF-A0A2V2N432-F1
#
_entry.id   AF-A0A2V2N432-F1
#
_cell.length_a   1.000
_cell.length_b   1.000
_cell.length_c   1.000
_cell.angle_alpha   90.00
_cell.angle_beta   90.00
_cell.angle_gamma   90.00
#
_symmetry.space_group_name_H-M   'P 1'
#
loop_
_entity.id
_entity.type
_entity.pdbx_description
1 polymer ?
#
loop_
_entity_poly.entity_id
_entity_poly.type
_entity_poly.pdbx_seq_one_letter_code
_entity_poly.pdbx_strand_id
1 'polypeptide(L)'
;MVTYFCIHCWHASPNPTDRCPKCGSTDKFCTEQKYGELMVRYLDHPMRRYRLVALKNLKWMKWKDAIPDIRERIRIEKEPDVRAEARRTLEAIETYHNRTDKPVSLTTSSEHTHMYDHIYEPTCRVISVRKVLRKHGHQGLRFHKKK
;
A
#
# COMPACT_ATOMS: atom_id res chain seq x y z
N MET A 1 -2.39 -3.92 -16.38
CA MET A 1 -3.62 -4.61 -15.92
C MET A 1 -4.46 -3.59 -15.18
N VAL A 2 -5.74 -3.43 -15.53
CA VAL A 2 -6.61 -2.43 -14.88
C VAL A 2 -7.06 -2.97 -13.52
N THR A 3 -6.93 -2.16 -12.46
CA THR A 3 -7.40 -2.52 -11.12
C THR A 3 -8.70 -1.80 -10.79
N TYR A 4 -9.62 -2.51 -10.15
CA TYR A 4 -10.93 -2.02 -9.77
C TYR A 4 -11.08 -1.94 -8.25
N PHE A 5 -11.83 -0.95 -7.77
CA PHE A 5 -11.96 -0.66 -6.35
C PHE A 5 -13.40 -0.65 -5.86
N CYS A 6 -13.65 -1.36 -4.76
CA CYS A 6 -14.91 -1.26 -4.04
C CYS A 6 -14.93 0.03 -3.18
N ILE A 7 -15.94 0.87 -3.39
CA ILE A 7 -16.10 2.15 -2.68
C ILE A 7 -16.38 1.99 -1.17
N HIS A 8 -16.98 0.86 -0.76
CA HIS A 8 -17.40 0.61 0.63
C HIS A 8 -16.27 0.12 1.52
N CYS A 9 -15.51 -0.87 1.03
CA CYS A 9 -14.50 -1.55 1.85
C CYS A 9 -13.07 -1.43 1.31
N TRP A 10 -12.89 -0.64 0.25
CA TRP A 10 -11.59 -0.36 -0.38
C TRP A 10 -10.87 -1.61 -0.87
N HIS A 11 -11.64 -2.63 -1.28
CA HIS A 11 -11.07 -3.86 -1.81
C HIS A 11 -10.65 -3.65 -3.26
N ALA A 12 -9.40 -3.96 -3.56
CA ALA A 12 -8.84 -3.98 -4.90
C ALA A 12 -9.11 -5.34 -5.56
N SER A 13 -9.64 -5.33 -6.78
CA SER A 13 -9.90 -6.53 -7.58
C SER A 13 -9.28 -6.37 -8.98
N PRO A 14 -8.66 -7.42 -9.54
CA PRO A 14 -8.19 -7.41 -10.93
C PRO A 14 -9.33 -7.43 -11.95
N ASN A 15 -10.50 -7.91 -11.55
CA ASN A 15 -11.67 -8.05 -12.42
C ASN A 15 -12.85 -7.24 -11.87
N PRO A 16 -13.63 -6.57 -12.73
CA PRO A 16 -14.89 -5.98 -12.31
C PRO A 16 -15.85 -7.11 -11.94
N THR A 17 -16.51 -6.99 -10.80
CA THR A 17 -17.53 -7.94 -10.33
C THR A 17 -18.76 -7.16 -9.91
N ASP A 18 -19.95 -7.74 -10.06
CA ASP A 18 -21.19 -7.09 -9.65
C ASP A 18 -21.32 -6.98 -8.13
N ARG A 19 -20.59 -7.83 -7.39
CA ARG A 19 -20.64 -7.89 -5.93
C ARG A 19 -19.24 -7.97 -5.35
N CYS A 20 -18.95 -7.11 -4.39
CA CYS A 20 -17.65 -7.13 -3.74
C CYS A 20 -17.44 -8.45 -2.97
N PRO A 21 -16.36 -9.21 -3.22
CA PRO A 21 -16.13 -10.49 -2.53
C PRO A 21 -15.79 -10.30 -1.05
N LYS A 22 -15.38 -9.08 -0.66
CA LYS A 22 -15.00 -8.76 0.73
C LYS A 22 -16.17 -8.28 1.58
N CYS A 23 -17.00 -7.36 1.07
CA CYS A 23 -18.09 -6.76 1.86
C CYS A 23 -19.49 -7.04 1.33
N GLY A 24 -19.62 -7.73 0.19
CA GLY A 24 -20.92 -8.10 -0.36
C GLY A 24 -21.75 -6.95 -0.95
N SER A 25 -21.20 -5.73 -1.06
CA SER A 25 -21.91 -4.60 -1.69
C SER A 25 -22.13 -4.86 -3.17
N THR A 26 -23.31 -4.54 -3.67
CA THR A 26 -23.69 -4.60 -5.09
C THR A 26 -23.34 -3.35 -5.89
N ASP A 27 -22.77 -2.34 -5.22
CA ASP A 27 -22.38 -1.11 -5.88
C ASP A 27 -21.20 -1.34 -6.83
N LYS A 28 -21.25 -0.61 -7.96
CA LYS A 28 -20.26 -0.73 -9.04
C LYS A 28 -18.85 -0.50 -8.52
N PHE A 29 -17.97 -1.45 -8.80
CA PHE A 29 -16.54 -1.24 -8.68
C PHE A 29 -16.11 -0.05 -9.55
N CYS A 30 -15.27 0.80 -8.99
CA CYS A 30 -14.74 1.97 -9.69
C CYS A 30 -13.39 1.67 -10.31
N THR A 31 -13.09 2.30 -11.45
CA THR A 31 -11.74 2.30 -12.01
C THR A 31 -10.78 3.04 -11.08
N GLU A 32 -9.48 2.76 -11.21
CA GLU A 32 -8.44 3.46 -10.44
C GLU A 32 -8.57 4.98 -10.51
N GLN A 33 -8.83 5.53 -11.69
CA GLN A 33 -9.03 6.97 -11.88
C GLN A 33 -10.21 7.51 -11.07
N LYS A 34 -11.41 6.94 -11.24
CA LYS A 34 -12.61 7.38 -10.50
C LYS A 34 -12.44 7.22 -8.99
N TYR A 35 -11.73 6.16 -8.58
CA TYR A 35 -11.46 5.92 -7.18
C TYR A 35 -10.44 6.93 -6.62
N GLY A 36 -9.39 7.28 -7.37
CA GLY A 36 -8.45 8.34 -7.02
C GLY A 36 -9.15 9.69 -6.83
N GLU A 37 -9.98 10.11 -7.79
CA GLU A 37 -10.81 11.32 -7.70
C GLU A 37 -11.73 11.30 -6.48
N LEU A 38 -12.36 10.16 -6.18
CA LEU A 38 -13.19 10.00 -5.00
C LEU A 38 -12.37 10.17 -3.71
N MET A 39 -11.17 9.58 -3.64
CA MET A 39 -10.28 9.72 -2.47
C MET A 39 -9.83 11.18 -2.28
N VAL A 40 -9.58 11.93 -3.36
CA VAL A 40 -9.30 13.37 -3.27
C VAL A 40 -10.46 14.11 -2.59
N ARG A 41 -11.71 13.83 -2.98
CA ARG A 41 -12.90 14.43 -2.32
C ARG A 41 -13.00 14.06 -0.84
N TYR A 42 -12.58 12.84 -0.46
CA TYR A 42 -12.57 12.42 0.94
C TYR A 42 -11.52 13.14 1.81
N LEU A 43 -10.55 13.86 1.23
CA LEU A 43 -9.65 14.72 1.99
C LEU A 43 -10.40 15.88 2.68
N ASP A 44 -11.55 16.28 2.15
CA ASP A 44 -12.44 17.29 2.73
C ASP A 44 -13.50 16.74 3.69
N HIS A 45 -13.50 15.43 3.93
CA HIS A 45 -14.55 14.84 4.75
C HIS A 45 -14.48 15.35 6.20
N PRO A 46 -15.61 15.72 6.84
CA PRO A 46 -15.60 16.31 8.19
C PRO A 46 -15.04 15.36 9.26
N MET A 47 -15.24 14.06 9.07
CA MET A 47 -14.72 13.04 9.99
C MET A 47 -13.26 12.67 9.68
N ARG A 48 -12.39 12.86 10.67
CA ARG A 48 -10.96 12.49 10.70
C ARG A 48 -10.64 11.14 10.05
N ARG A 49 -11.40 10.11 10.39
CA ARG A 49 -11.16 8.72 9.95
C ARG A 49 -11.13 8.61 8.43
N TYR A 50 -12.03 9.29 7.72
CA TYR A 50 -12.11 9.22 6.26
C TYR A 50 -10.95 9.97 5.60
N ARG A 51 -10.53 11.11 6.15
CA ARG A 51 -9.35 11.84 5.65
C ARG A 51 -8.09 10.97 5.73
N LEU A 52 -7.88 10.28 6.86
CA LEU A 52 -6.76 9.35 7.02
C LEU A 52 -6.81 8.17 6.05
N VAL A 53 -8.00 7.62 5.82
CA VAL A 53 -8.20 6.53 4.86
C VAL A 53 -7.88 7.02 3.44
N ALA A 54 -8.37 8.19 3.06
CA ALA A 54 -8.11 8.79 1.75
C ALA A 54 -6.60 8.96 1.52
N LEU A 55 -5.90 9.56 2.47
CA LEU A 55 -4.43 9.72 2.41
C LEU A 55 -3.71 8.37 2.23
N LYS A 56 -4.09 7.34 3.00
CA LYS A 56 -3.48 6.01 2.88
C LYS A 56 -3.73 5.36 1.52
N ASN A 57 -4.94 5.49 0.99
CA ASN A 57 -5.28 4.96 -0.34
C ASN A 57 -4.50 5.69 -1.44
N LEU A 58 -4.48 7.03 -1.41
CA LEU A 58 -3.71 7.85 -2.35
C LEU A 58 -2.21 7.50 -2.31
N LYS A 59 -1.65 7.29 -1.11
CA LYS A 59 -0.27 6.84 -0.89
C LYS A 59 0.02 5.48 -1.51
N TRP A 60 -0.92 4.54 -1.39
CA TRP A 60 -0.78 3.19 -1.88
C TRP A 60 -0.86 3.13 -3.41
N MET A 61 -1.80 3.88 -4.01
CA MET A 61 -1.95 4.00 -5.47
C MET A 61 -0.90 4.89 -6.15
N LYS A 62 -0.10 5.64 -5.37
CA LYS A 62 0.87 6.63 -5.92
C LYS A 62 0.19 7.68 -6.80
N TRP A 63 -1.00 8.12 -6.43
CA TRP A 63 -1.84 8.99 -7.24
C TRP A 63 -1.23 10.40 -7.38
N LYS A 64 -0.63 10.71 -8.55
CA LYS A 64 0.11 11.96 -8.80
C LYS A 64 -0.78 13.18 -8.73
N ASP A 65 -2.00 13.09 -9.27
CA ASP A 65 -2.90 14.24 -9.40
C ASP A 65 -3.44 14.75 -8.05
N ALA A 66 -3.28 13.99 -6.95
CA ALA A 66 -3.66 14.43 -5.62
C ALA A 66 -2.61 15.31 -4.93
N ILE A 67 -1.40 15.47 -5.48
CA ILE A 67 -0.33 16.29 -4.90
C ILE A 67 -0.80 17.70 -4.50
N PRO A 68 -1.47 18.50 -5.38
CA PRO A 68 -1.93 19.84 -5.00
C PRO A 68 -2.92 19.82 -3.83
N ASP A 69 -3.90 18.92 -3.84
CA ASP A 69 -4.90 18.81 -2.77
C ASP A 69 -4.28 18.37 -1.43
N ILE A 70 -3.30 17.47 -1.47
CA ILE A 70 -2.57 17.04 -0.27
C ILE A 70 -1.74 18.21 0.30
N ARG A 71 -1.10 19.00 -0.56
CA ARG A 71 -0.35 20.20 -0.12
C ARG A 71 -1.26 21.22 0.55
N GLU A 72 -2.41 21.50 -0.04
CA GLU A 72 -3.38 22.41 0.58
C GLU A 72 -3.90 21.83 1.90
N ARG A 73 -4.17 20.52 1.96
CA ARG A 73 -4.57 19.85 3.21
C ARG A 73 -3.56 20.04 4.32
N ILE A 74 -2.26 19.88 4.04
CA ILE A 74 -1.20 20.09 5.04
C ILE A 74 -1.25 21.50 5.64
N ARG A 75 -1.65 22.49 4.82
CA ARG A 75 -1.72 23.91 5.20
C ARG A 75 -2.91 24.20 6.13
N ILE A 76 -4.08 23.64 5.83
CA ILE A 76 -5.33 23.96 6.53
C ILE A 76 -5.70 22.97 7.66
N GLU A 77 -5.18 21.75 7.62
CA GLU A 77 -5.60 20.67 8.54
C GLU A 77 -5.27 21.01 9.98
N LYS A 78 -6.27 20.97 10.86
CA LYS A 78 -6.13 21.31 12.29
C LYS A 78 -5.58 20.15 13.10
N GLU A 79 -5.89 18.93 12.70
CA GLU A 79 -5.53 17.73 13.44
C GLU A 79 -4.07 17.32 13.15
N PRO A 80 -3.19 17.24 14.17
CA PRO A 80 -1.75 17.10 13.97
C PRO A 80 -1.35 15.75 13.33
N ASP A 81 -2.11 14.71 13.59
CA ASP A 81 -1.92 13.36 13.08
C ASP A 81 -2.33 13.22 11.60
N VAL A 82 -3.45 13.81 11.20
CA VAL A 82 -3.87 13.90 9.79
C VAL A 82 -2.85 14.73 9.02
N ARG A 83 -2.40 15.86 9.59
CA ARG A 83 -1.35 16.70 8.97
C ARG A 83 -0.03 15.93 8.81
N ALA A 84 0.35 15.12 9.79
CA ALA A 84 1.54 14.29 9.71
C ALA A 84 1.41 13.17 8.67
N GLU A 85 0.24 12.53 8.56
CA GLU A 85 -0.02 11.52 7.53
C GLU A 85 -0.03 12.13 6.13
N ALA A 86 -0.56 13.35 5.98
CA ALA A 86 -0.56 14.07 4.72
C ALA A 86 0.87 14.38 4.25
N ARG A 87 1.76 14.83 5.15
CA ARG A 87 3.20 15.03 4.83
C ARG A 87 3.87 13.73 4.38
N ARG A 88 3.69 12.63 5.12
CA ARG A 88 4.23 11.31 4.75
C ARG A 88 3.69 10.80 3.42
N THR A 89 2.45 11.12 3.11
CA THR A 89 1.81 10.74 1.85
C THR A 89 2.40 11.52 0.69
N LEU A 90 2.52 12.84 0.84
CA LEU A 90 3.12 13.73 -0.15
C LEU A 90 4.55 13.30 -0.50
N GLU A 91 5.40 13.16 0.51
CA GLU A 91 6.80 12.74 0.34
C GLU A 91 6.90 11.38 -0.38
N ALA A 92 6.03 10.43 -0.04
CA ALA A 92 6.04 9.10 -0.64
C ALA A 92 5.56 9.09 -2.11
N ILE A 93 4.66 10.00 -2.49
CA ILE A 93 4.19 10.13 -3.87
C ILE A 93 5.25 10.87 -4.70
N GLU A 94 5.78 11.99 -4.20
CA GLU A 94 6.83 12.75 -4.88
C GLU A 94 8.11 11.93 -5.08
N THR A 95 8.55 11.19 -4.06
CA THR A 95 9.73 10.31 -4.18
C THR A 95 9.54 9.23 -5.22
N TYR A 96 8.32 8.68 -5.33
CA TYR A 96 8.02 7.65 -6.33
C TYR A 96 8.11 8.24 -7.75
N HIS A 97 7.44 9.36 -8.01
CA HIS A 97 7.42 9.99 -9.33
C HIS A 97 8.76 10.60 -9.72
N ASN A 98 9.51 11.18 -8.78
CA ASN A 98 10.86 11.69 -9.04
C ASN A 98 11.85 10.58 -9.44
N ARG A 99 11.63 9.34 -8.99
CA ARG A 99 12.44 8.19 -9.39
C ARG A 99 12.05 7.65 -10.76
N THR A 100 10.76 7.69 -11.11
CA THR A 100 10.28 7.22 -12.42
C THR A 100 10.49 8.23 -13.54
N ASP A 101 10.45 9.53 -13.22
CA ASP A 101 10.54 10.63 -14.20
C ASP A 101 12.00 10.94 -14.60
N LYS A 102 13.01 10.42 -13.87
CA LYS A 102 14.40 10.49 -14.32
C LYS A 102 14.63 9.46 -15.43
N PRO A 103 14.91 9.87 -16.68
CA PRO A 103 15.37 8.92 -17.67
C PRO A 103 16.67 8.33 -17.16
N VAL A 104 16.73 7.00 -17.08
CA VAL A 104 17.99 6.29 -16.93
C VAL A 104 18.83 6.68 -18.13
N SER A 105 19.76 7.62 -17.96
CA SER A 105 20.84 7.83 -18.90
C SER A 105 21.65 6.53 -18.93
N LEU A 106 21.36 5.68 -19.91
CA LEU A 106 22.24 4.62 -20.36
C LEU A 106 23.48 5.29 -20.96
N THR A 107 24.37 5.81 -20.11
CA THR A 107 25.77 5.98 -20.51
C THR A 107 26.42 4.62 -20.42
N THR A 108 26.41 3.95 -21.57
CA THR A 108 27.44 2.97 -21.92
C THR A 108 28.80 3.65 -21.83
N SER A 109 29.53 3.36 -20.76
CA SER A 109 30.99 3.36 -20.80
C SER A 109 31.45 2.13 -20.05
N SER A 110 31.67 1.09 -20.85
CA SER A 110 32.67 0.07 -20.58
C SER A 110 33.92 0.74 -20.02
N GLU A 111 34.25 0.40 -18.77
CA GLU A 111 35.64 0.22 -18.40
C GLU A 111 35.72 -0.99 -17.47
N HIS A 112 36.46 -1.95 -17.99
CA HIS A 112 36.68 -3.28 -17.49
C HIS A 112 37.63 -3.19 -16.29
N THR A 113 37.16 -3.52 -15.10
CA THR A 113 38.05 -4.01 -14.02
C THR A 113 37.42 -5.24 -13.39
N HIS A 114 37.77 -6.39 -13.96
CA HIS A 114 37.61 -7.71 -13.35
C HIS A 114 38.28 -7.71 -11.97
N MET A 115 37.57 -8.22 -10.95
CA MET A 115 38.24 -9.08 -9.96
C MET A 115 37.34 -9.96 -9.08
N TYR A 116 36.01 -9.96 -9.24
CA TYR A 116 35.15 -10.93 -8.56
C TYR A 116 34.01 -11.40 -9.45
N ASP A 117 34.31 -12.34 -10.33
CA ASP A 117 33.32 -13.28 -10.85
C ASP A 117 32.91 -14.22 -9.71
N HIS A 118 31.75 -13.97 -9.11
CA HIS A 118 31.02 -15.02 -8.39
C HIS A 118 29.59 -15.10 -8.91
N ILE A 119 29.44 -16.04 -9.84
CA ILE A 119 28.21 -16.72 -10.21
C ILE A 119 27.58 -17.29 -8.93
N TYR A 120 26.57 -16.64 -8.37
CA TYR A 120 25.60 -17.29 -7.49
C TYR A 120 24.22 -16.65 -7.69
N GLU A 121 23.35 -17.41 -8.33
CA GLU A 121 21.90 -17.15 -8.42
C GLU A 121 21.32 -16.92 -7.01
N PRO A 122 20.56 -15.84 -6.76
CA PRO A 122 19.85 -15.70 -5.51
C PRO A 122 18.64 -16.64 -5.51
N THR A 123 18.85 -17.88 -5.08
CA THR A 123 17.76 -18.73 -4.61
C THR A 123 17.15 -18.09 -3.37
N CYS A 124 15.92 -17.58 -3.51
CA CYS A 124 15.15 -17.07 -2.39
C CYS A 124 14.84 -18.23 -1.44
N ARG A 125 15.59 -18.37 -0.34
CA ARG A 125 15.26 -19.32 0.73
C ARG A 125 14.03 -18.80 1.47
N VAL A 126 12.86 -19.34 1.12
CA VAL A 126 11.66 -19.31 1.93
C VAL A 126 12.03 -19.83 3.33
N ILE A 127 12.04 -18.94 4.32
CA ILE A 127 12.15 -19.34 5.73
C ILE A 127 10.82 -19.99 6.07
N SER A 128 10.78 -21.32 6.20
CA SER A 128 9.61 -22.01 6.71
C SER A 128 9.35 -21.55 8.15
N VAL A 129 8.21 -20.91 8.41
CA VAL A 129 7.74 -20.56 9.75
C VAL A 129 7.30 -21.83 10.49
N ARG A 130 8.25 -22.69 10.84
CA ARG A 130 8.04 -23.82 11.76
C ARG A 130 9.34 -24.10 12.50
N LYS A 131 9.56 -23.42 13.63
CA LYS A 131 10.26 -23.91 14.85
C LYS A 131 10.55 -22.87 15.96
N VAL A 132 9.85 -21.71 16.01
CA VAL A 132 10.05 -20.75 17.13
C VAL A 132 8.86 -20.68 18.10
N LEU A 133 7.98 -21.69 18.12
CA LEU A 133 6.92 -21.84 19.13
C LEU A 133 6.99 -23.17 19.89
N ARG A 134 8.20 -23.59 20.29
CA ARG A 134 8.37 -24.63 21.31
C ARG A 134 9.49 -24.25 22.27
N LYS A 135 9.26 -23.27 23.14
CA LYS A 135 10.11 -23.14 24.34
C LYS A 135 9.49 -22.47 25.57
N HIS A 136 8.21 -22.12 25.58
CA HIS A 136 7.53 -21.73 26.82
C HIS A 136 6.25 -22.52 26.98
N GLY A 137 6.19 -23.27 28.07
CA GLY A 137 5.22 -24.32 28.33
C GLY A 137 3.82 -23.80 28.59
N HIS A 138 2.85 -24.60 28.16
CA HIS A 138 1.58 -24.70 28.87
C HIS A 138 1.57 -26.06 29.56
N GLN A 139 1.94 -26.02 30.83
CA GLN A 139 1.50 -26.99 31.82
C GLN A 139 -0.03 -26.98 31.83
N GLY A 140 -0.65 -28.15 31.74
CA GLY A 140 -2.05 -28.34 32.11
C GLY A 140 -3.06 -28.41 30.97
N LEU A 141 -3.12 -29.54 30.27
CA LEU A 141 -4.41 -30.12 29.88
C LEU A 141 -4.33 -31.63 30.13
N ARG A 142 -5.16 -32.06 31.09
CA ARG A 142 -5.17 -33.37 31.74
C ARG A 142 -5.64 -34.48 30.79
N PHE A 143 -5.04 -35.66 30.93
CA PHE A 143 -5.64 -36.92 30.49
C PHE A 143 -6.79 -37.31 31.44
N HIS A 144 -7.97 -37.56 30.89
CA HIS A 144 -8.92 -38.52 31.44
C HIS A 144 -9.67 -39.19 30.29
N LYS A 145 -9.26 -40.42 29.95
CA LYS A 145 -10.14 -41.36 29.25
C LYS A 145 -10.99 -42.03 30.33
N LYS A 146 -12.30 -41.77 30.34
CA LYS A 146 -13.27 -42.67 30.99
C LYS A 146 -13.71 -43.68 29.94
N LYS A 147 -13.47 -44.97 30.22
CA LYS A 147 -14.41 -46.04 29.88
C LYS A 147 -15.38 -46.17 31.05
#